data_AF-A0A2H9ZUI2-F1
#
_entry.id   AF-A0A2H9ZUI2-F1
#
_cell.length_a   1.000
_cell.length_b   1.000
_cell.length_c   1.000
_cell.angle_alpha   90.00
_cell.angle_beta   90.00
_cell.angle_gamma   90.00
#
_symmetry.space_group_name_H-M   'P 1'
#
loop_
_entity.id
_entity.type
_entity.pdbx_description
1 polymer ?
#
loop_
_entity_poly.entity_id
_entity_poly.type
_entity_poly.pdbx_seq_one_letter_code
_entity_poly.pdbx_strand_id
1 'polypeptide(L)'
;MSKRSSQFAMAALPATHLQPLSPPKPLKKDPNFSAASRAKVRISLGPSLLPQAGVAGDDWHPLDVPRSELSLPLTLPTGQTFRWRQTGPSQFTGVIGSHLVSLKHDDRDACGGVSFFLHASSSFCSSSSTSAARSAIWDYLNLDISLGEMWRGFALADRRFDELSRRFGGGARVLRQDPVECVMQFLCSSNNNIARIDKMVGVLSSFGEYLGTVGGYPFHEFPSLERLSVVSEQQLRDSGFGYRAKYIVSAVRALQAKPGGGIAWLASLRCMELHDIIEALSTLPGVGPKVAACIALFSLDQHHAIPVDTHVWKIATRYLIPELAGAKLTARNSALVAQAFVTRFGRYAGWAQNVLFISELPSQKALLLENFANENAKKRKLNYGTLESDEGECR
;
A
#
# COMPACT_ATOMS: atom_id res chain seq x y z
N MET A 1 -63.52 7.37 -30.86
CA MET A 1 -62.41 6.44 -31.16
C MET A 1 -61.40 6.52 -30.02
N SER A 2 -61.08 5.36 -29.46
CA SER A 2 -60.29 5.17 -28.23
C SER A 2 -58.83 4.85 -28.55
N LYS A 3 -57.96 4.98 -27.52
CA LYS A 3 -56.63 4.38 -27.27
C LYS A 3 -55.44 5.33 -27.47
N ARG A 4 -54.38 5.33 -26.65
CA ARG A 4 -54.06 4.64 -25.37
C ARG A 4 -52.77 5.30 -24.82
N SER A 5 -52.74 5.61 -23.54
CA SER A 5 -51.51 5.89 -22.78
C SER A 5 -50.78 4.58 -22.49
N SER A 6 -49.45 4.54 -22.69
CA SER A 6 -48.59 3.44 -22.29
C SER A 6 -47.81 3.83 -21.02
N GLN A 7 -48.27 3.32 -19.88
CA GLN A 7 -47.48 3.21 -18.65
C GLN A 7 -46.46 2.08 -18.83
N PHE A 8 -45.17 2.38 -18.67
CA PHE A 8 -44.14 1.37 -18.47
C PHE A 8 -44.06 1.05 -16.98
N ALA A 9 -44.47 -0.17 -16.61
CA ALA A 9 -44.25 -0.74 -15.29
C ALA A 9 -42.79 -1.19 -15.18
N MET A 10 -42.05 -0.66 -14.19
CA MET A 10 -40.75 -1.19 -13.79
C MET A 10 -40.97 -2.50 -13.03
N ALA A 11 -40.47 -3.60 -13.59
CA ALA A 11 -40.39 -4.88 -12.90
C ALA A 11 -39.23 -4.83 -11.88
N ALA A 12 -39.56 -5.10 -10.61
CA ALA A 12 -38.57 -5.26 -9.55
C ALA A 12 -37.77 -6.56 -9.76
N LEU A 13 -36.44 -6.47 -9.73
CA LEU A 13 -35.54 -7.62 -9.71
C LEU A 13 -35.56 -8.29 -8.31
N PRO A 14 -35.44 -9.63 -8.22
CA PRO A 14 -35.48 -10.33 -6.95
C PRO A 14 -34.19 -10.09 -6.16
N ALA A 15 -34.34 -9.77 -4.87
CA ALA A 15 -33.24 -9.67 -3.93
C ALA A 15 -32.62 -11.06 -3.72
N THR A 16 -31.39 -11.26 -4.19
CA THR A 16 -30.56 -12.42 -3.82
C THR A 16 -30.18 -12.31 -2.35
N HIS A 17 -30.71 -13.21 -1.55
CA HIS A 17 -30.44 -13.33 -0.12
C HIS A 17 -28.99 -13.79 0.09
N LEU A 18 -28.06 -12.85 0.34
CA LEU A 18 -26.70 -13.19 0.75
C LEU A 18 -26.74 -13.85 2.14
N GLN A 19 -26.12 -15.02 2.27
CA GLN A 19 -26.02 -15.72 3.56
C GLN A 19 -25.08 -14.96 4.52
N PRO A 20 -25.33 -14.99 5.84
CA PRO A 20 -24.43 -14.36 6.81
C PRO A 20 -23.03 -14.98 6.78
N LEU A 21 -22.01 -14.13 6.62
CA LEU A 21 -20.61 -14.52 6.70
C LEU A 21 -20.28 -14.96 8.14
N SER A 22 -19.90 -16.23 8.31
CA SER A 22 -19.47 -16.78 9.59
C SER A 22 -18.02 -16.38 9.90
N PRO A 23 -17.68 -16.02 11.16
CA PRO A 23 -16.32 -15.66 11.51
C PRO A 23 -15.38 -16.88 11.44
N PRO A 24 -14.08 -16.68 11.12
CA PRO A 24 -13.09 -17.75 11.22
C PRO A 24 -12.96 -18.17 12.69
N LYS A 25 -13.01 -19.49 12.93
CA LYS A 25 -12.81 -20.07 14.27
C LYS A 25 -11.35 -19.83 14.70
N PRO A 26 -11.09 -19.41 15.95
CA PRO A 26 -9.73 -19.39 16.47
C PRO A 26 -9.19 -20.83 16.54
N LEU A 27 -7.93 -21.00 16.14
CA LEU A 27 -7.19 -22.24 16.35
C LEU A 27 -7.20 -22.57 17.85
N LYS A 28 -7.83 -23.70 18.21
CA LYS A 28 -7.82 -24.23 19.57
C LYS A 28 -6.38 -24.55 19.96
N LYS A 29 -5.91 -24.00 21.08
CA LYS A 29 -4.71 -24.49 21.76
C LYS A 29 -5.08 -25.76 22.52
N ASP A 30 -4.36 -26.84 22.29
CA ASP A 30 -4.48 -28.08 23.06
C ASP A 30 -4.18 -27.82 24.54
N PRO A 31 -5.07 -28.20 25.48
CA PRO A 31 -4.87 -28.01 26.91
C PRO A 31 -4.18 -29.24 27.47
N ASN A 32 -2.88 -29.37 27.20
CA ASN A 32 -2.02 -30.25 27.99
C ASN A 32 -0.62 -29.66 27.95
N PHE A 33 -0.28 -28.85 28.94
CA PHE A 33 1.02 -28.87 29.63
C PHE A 33 0.98 -27.84 30.76
N SER A 34 0.80 -28.38 31.97
CA SER A 34 1.01 -27.71 33.25
C SER A 34 2.50 -27.41 33.46
N ALA A 35 2.76 -26.39 34.28
CA ALA A 35 4.06 -25.80 34.60
C ALA A 35 5.09 -26.79 35.16
N ALA A 36 6.33 -26.73 34.65
CA ALA A 36 7.53 -27.13 35.37
C ALA A 36 8.80 -26.45 34.82
N SER A 37 9.59 -25.94 35.78
CA SER A 37 10.99 -25.51 35.85
C SER A 37 11.90 -25.32 34.60
N ARG A 38 12.72 -24.27 34.72
CA ARG A 38 13.95 -23.98 33.96
C ARG A 38 14.86 -25.21 33.78
N ALA A 39 15.20 -25.52 32.53
CA ALA A 39 16.51 -26.08 32.15
C ALA A 39 16.84 -25.70 30.70
N LYS A 40 18.05 -25.15 30.48
CA LYS A 40 18.61 -24.90 29.15
C LYS A 40 18.88 -26.24 28.46
N VAL A 41 18.15 -26.56 27.40
CA VAL A 41 18.53 -27.61 26.45
C VAL A 41 18.54 -27.02 25.05
N ARG A 42 19.73 -27.04 24.46
CA ARG A 42 20.00 -26.60 23.09
C ARG A 42 19.61 -27.78 22.18
N ILE A 43 18.44 -27.72 21.54
CA ILE A 43 18.01 -28.72 20.57
C ILE A 43 18.18 -28.12 19.17
N SER A 44 19.16 -28.67 18.44
CA SER A 44 19.32 -28.50 17.00
C SER A 44 18.19 -29.22 16.28
N LEU A 45 17.24 -28.48 15.73
CA LEU A 45 16.22 -29.01 14.82
C LEU A 45 16.77 -28.92 13.39
N GLY A 46 17.12 -30.09 12.83
CA GLY A 46 17.40 -30.25 11.41
C GLY A 46 16.15 -30.00 10.56
N PRO A 47 16.31 -29.78 9.24
CA PRO A 47 15.20 -29.44 8.38
C PRO A 47 14.25 -30.64 8.21
N SER A 48 13.03 -30.50 8.73
CA SER A 48 11.93 -31.41 8.46
C SER A 48 11.48 -31.24 7.02
N LEU A 49 11.80 -32.23 6.19
CA LEU A 49 11.32 -32.40 4.82
C LEU A 49 9.82 -32.72 4.85
N LEU A 50 9.00 -31.68 4.78
CA LEU A 50 7.63 -31.80 4.26
C LEU A 50 7.69 -31.68 2.72
N PRO A 51 6.83 -32.39 1.98
CA PRO A 51 6.94 -32.45 0.53
C PRO A 51 6.76 -31.03 -0.03
N GLN A 52 7.81 -30.52 -0.67
CA GLN A 52 7.66 -29.41 -1.58
C GLN A 52 6.74 -29.88 -2.70
N ALA A 53 5.52 -29.36 -2.73
CA ALA A 53 4.76 -29.28 -3.96
C ALA A 53 5.52 -28.30 -4.86
N GLY A 54 6.54 -28.81 -5.55
CA GLY A 54 7.17 -28.14 -6.66
C GLY A 54 6.13 -27.99 -7.75
N VAL A 55 5.58 -26.78 -7.90
CA VAL A 55 4.91 -26.38 -9.13
C VAL A 55 5.99 -25.72 -9.97
N ALA A 56 6.68 -26.53 -10.77
CA ALA A 56 7.44 -26.04 -11.91
C ALA A 56 6.42 -25.55 -12.96
N GLY A 57 6.46 -24.26 -13.25
CA GLY A 57 5.57 -23.53 -14.17
C GLY A 57 5.83 -22.03 -14.09
N ASP A 58 7.00 -21.61 -14.59
CA ASP A 58 7.59 -20.26 -14.47
C ASP A 58 7.03 -19.24 -15.49
N ASP A 59 5.72 -18.95 -15.48
CA ASP A 59 5.20 -17.83 -16.29
C ASP A 59 5.30 -16.50 -15.53
N TRP A 60 6.54 -16.08 -15.24
CA TRP A 60 6.83 -14.71 -14.84
C TRP A 60 6.85 -13.80 -16.06
N HIS A 61 6.10 -12.71 -15.97
CA HIS A 61 5.94 -11.75 -17.05
C HIS A 61 6.69 -10.45 -16.72
N PRO A 62 7.59 -9.97 -17.59
CA PRO A 62 8.27 -8.70 -17.36
C PRO A 62 7.26 -7.52 -17.40
N LEU A 63 7.52 -6.53 -16.55
CA LEU A 63 6.91 -5.19 -16.60
C LEU A 63 7.82 -4.17 -17.30
N ASP A 64 9.09 -4.52 -17.57
CA ASP A 64 10.11 -3.66 -18.18
C ASP A 64 10.33 -2.33 -17.43
N VAL A 65 10.23 -2.36 -16.09
CA VAL A 65 10.44 -1.21 -15.21
C VAL A 65 11.75 -1.37 -14.42
N PRO A 66 12.72 -0.45 -14.55
CA PRO A 66 13.98 -0.52 -13.82
C PRO A 66 13.81 -0.19 -12.33
N ARG A 67 14.78 -0.60 -11.50
CA ARG A 67 14.74 -0.35 -10.04
C ARG A 67 14.70 1.13 -9.66
N SER A 68 15.25 2.01 -10.50
CA SER A 68 15.18 3.47 -10.32
C SER A 68 13.75 4.02 -10.45
N GLU A 69 12.88 3.32 -11.17
CA GLU A 69 11.48 3.67 -11.37
C GLU A 69 10.56 2.93 -10.40
N LEU A 70 10.89 1.71 -9.99
CA LEU A 70 10.09 0.95 -9.03
C LEU A 70 10.98 0.14 -8.10
N SER A 71 10.84 0.36 -6.80
CA SER A 71 11.45 -0.43 -5.73
C SER A 71 10.33 -1.00 -4.87
N LEU A 72 10.12 -2.32 -4.93
CA LEU A 72 9.04 -2.99 -4.20
C LEU A 72 9.15 -2.74 -2.67
N PRO A 73 10.34 -2.83 -2.03
CA PRO A 73 10.47 -2.56 -0.59
C PRO A 73 10.24 -1.09 -0.20
N LEU A 74 10.50 -0.15 -1.10
CA LEU A 74 10.26 1.29 -0.89
C LEU A 74 8.84 1.74 -1.29
N THR A 75 8.04 0.84 -1.88
CA THR A 75 6.69 1.15 -2.37
C THR A 75 5.60 0.40 -1.60
N LEU A 76 5.75 -0.91 -1.38
CA LEU A 76 4.64 -1.73 -0.89
C LEU A 76 4.50 -1.71 0.65
N PRO A 77 5.53 -2.01 1.46
CA PRO A 77 5.40 -2.05 2.92
C PRO A 77 5.70 -0.69 3.59
N THR A 78 5.09 0.40 3.09
CA THR A 78 5.41 1.77 3.52
C THR A 78 4.26 2.51 4.21
N GLY A 79 3.13 1.84 4.41
CA GLY A 79 1.96 2.41 5.08
C GLY A 79 1.03 3.23 4.18
N GLN A 80 1.31 3.29 2.87
CA GLN A 80 0.33 3.73 1.87
C GLN A 80 -0.70 2.65 1.54
N THR A 81 -0.31 1.37 1.63
CA THR A 81 -1.17 0.20 1.48
C THR A 81 -0.83 -0.84 2.56
N PHE A 82 -1.76 -1.73 2.85
CA PHE A 82 -1.63 -2.80 3.84
C PHE A 82 -2.03 -4.18 3.29
N ARG A 83 -2.00 -4.31 1.96
CA ARG A 83 -2.54 -5.48 1.22
C ARG A 83 -1.46 -6.36 0.58
N TRP A 84 -0.19 -6.04 0.81
CA TRP A 84 0.96 -6.75 0.26
C TRP A 84 1.71 -7.52 1.34
N ARG A 85 2.06 -8.78 1.05
CA ARG A 85 2.86 -9.65 1.92
C ARG A 85 4.18 -10.01 1.25
N GLN A 86 5.27 -9.95 2.00
CA GLN A 86 6.52 -10.55 1.56
C GLN A 86 6.36 -12.08 1.62
N THR A 87 6.35 -12.71 0.44
CA THR A 87 6.07 -14.13 0.26
C THR A 87 7.30 -14.92 -0.20
N GLY A 88 8.41 -14.22 -0.43
CA GLY A 88 9.75 -14.76 -0.67
C GLY A 88 10.80 -13.66 -0.42
N PRO A 89 12.11 -13.97 -0.52
CA PRO A 89 13.19 -13.03 -0.18
C PRO A 89 13.08 -11.66 -0.86
N SER A 90 12.69 -11.63 -2.13
CA SER A 90 12.48 -10.39 -2.91
C SER A 90 11.14 -10.38 -3.65
N GLN A 91 10.17 -11.12 -3.11
CA GLN A 91 8.86 -11.30 -3.70
C GLN A 91 7.76 -10.78 -2.79
N PHE A 92 6.90 -9.93 -3.34
CA PHE A 92 5.72 -9.41 -2.68
C PHE A 92 4.46 -9.91 -3.40
N THR A 93 3.49 -10.40 -2.64
CA THR A 93 2.20 -10.84 -3.19
C THR A 93 1.09 -9.97 -2.63
N GLY A 94 0.18 -9.55 -3.49
CA GLY A 94 -0.95 -8.69 -3.16
C GLY A 94 -2.09 -8.89 -4.15
N VAL A 95 -3.15 -8.12 -3.94
CA VAL A 95 -4.37 -8.19 -4.76
C VAL A 95 -4.64 -6.81 -5.36
N ILE A 96 -4.87 -6.76 -6.67
CA ILE A 96 -5.24 -5.54 -7.40
C ILE A 96 -6.54 -5.82 -8.15
N GLY A 97 -7.63 -5.20 -7.72
CA GLY A 97 -8.97 -5.60 -8.16
C GLY A 97 -9.21 -7.07 -7.84
N SER A 98 -9.55 -7.88 -8.84
CA SER A 98 -9.72 -9.33 -8.73
C SER A 98 -8.45 -10.14 -9.01
N HIS A 99 -7.32 -9.48 -9.31
CA HIS A 99 -6.07 -10.15 -9.66
C HIS A 99 -5.20 -10.41 -8.43
N LEU A 100 -4.94 -11.69 -8.12
CA LEU A 100 -3.91 -12.10 -7.16
C LEU A 100 -2.56 -12.17 -7.88
N VAL A 101 -1.63 -11.29 -7.49
CA VAL A 101 -0.36 -11.11 -8.21
C VAL A 101 0.84 -11.16 -7.28
N SER A 102 1.92 -11.79 -7.71
CA SER A 102 3.25 -11.61 -7.12
C SER A 102 4.09 -10.69 -7.97
N LEU A 103 4.88 -9.83 -7.34
CA LEU A 103 5.91 -9.00 -7.96
C LEU A 103 7.26 -9.40 -7.38
N LYS A 104 8.29 -9.49 -8.23
CA LYS A 104 9.69 -9.67 -7.80
C LYS A 104 10.62 -8.80 -8.62
N HIS A 105 11.75 -8.45 -8.04
CA HIS A 105 12.88 -7.95 -8.83
C HIS A 105 13.60 -9.13 -9.49
N ASP A 106 13.99 -8.97 -10.75
CA ASP A 106 14.80 -9.94 -11.46
C ASP A 106 16.28 -9.74 -11.11
N ASP A 107 16.82 -10.62 -10.28
CA ASP A 107 18.21 -10.55 -9.80
C ASP A 107 19.26 -10.73 -10.91
N ARG A 108 18.85 -11.23 -12.08
CA ARG A 108 19.73 -11.45 -13.25
C ARG A 108 19.82 -10.23 -14.17
N ASP A 109 18.93 -9.26 -14.02
CA ASP A 109 18.95 -8.03 -14.80
C ASP A 109 19.78 -6.96 -14.06
N ALA A 110 20.80 -6.42 -14.73
CA ALA A 110 21.64 -5.36 -14.18
C ALA A 110 20.85 -4.08 -13.86
N CYS A 111 19.73 -3.84 -14.57
CA CYS A 111 18.80 -2.74 -14.32
C CYS A 111 17.80 -3.06 -13.18
N GLY A 112 17.75 -4.31 -12.72
CA GLY A 112 16.89 -4.76 -11.64
C GLY A 112 15.41 -4.70 -11.97
N GLY A 113 15.04 -5.07 -13.20
CA GLY A 113 13.67 -5.12 -13.71
C GLY A 113 12.68 -5.79 -12.77
N VAL A 114 11.41 -5.40 -12.87
CA VAL A 114 10.32 -6.03 -12.11
C VAL A 114 9.52 -6.95 -13.02
N SER A 115 9.32 -8.18 -12.56
CA SER A 115 8.42 -9.15 -13.18
C SER A 115 7.22 -9.42 -12.27
N PHE A 116 6.09 -9.75 -12.88
CA PHE A 116 4.88 -10.17 -12.18
C PHE A 116 4.49 -11.61 -12.52
N PHE A 117 3.84 -12.27 -11.57
CA PHE A 117 3.23 -13.58 -11.73
C PHE A 117 1.76 -13.48 -11.36
N LEU A 118 0.87 -13.97 -12.22
CA LEU A 118 -0.57 -14.01 -11.98
C LEU A 118 -0.96 -15.37 -11.39
N HIS A 119 -1.47 -15.38 -10.16
CA HIS A 119 -1.99 -16.61 -9.56
C HIS A 119 -3.36 -16.91 -10.13
N ALA A 120 -3.49 -18.02 -10.85
CA ALA A 120 -4.75 -18.46 -11.43
C ALA A 120 -5.70 -19.00 -10.35
N SER A 121 -6.99 -18.67 -10.44
CA SER A 121 -8.04 -19.33 -9.61
C SER A 121 -8.45 -20.70 -10.19
N SER A 122 -8.09 -20.99 -11.45
CA SER A 122 -8.17 -22.34 -12.05
C SER A 122 -7.21 -22.43 -13.25
N SER A 123 -6.82 -23.65 -13.64
CA SER A 123 -5.67 -24.01 -14.48
C SER A 123 -5.62 -23.48 -15.94
N PHE A 124 -6.33 -22.40 -16.27
CA PHE A 124 -6.28 -21.74 -17.58
C PHE A 124 -6.27 -20.21 -17.42
N CYS A 125 -5.09 -19.62 -17.22
CA CYS A 125 -4.92 -18.18 -17.44
C CYS A 125 -4.89 -17.91 -18.95
N SER A 126 -5.93 -17.27 -19.48
CA SER A 126 -5.93 -16.81 -20.87
C SER A 126 -4.96 -15.62 -21.04
N SER A 127 -4.42 -15.43 -22.24
CA SER A 127 -3.59 -14.26 -22.59
C SER A 127 -4.31 -12.93 -22.29
N SER A 128 -5.64 -12.91 -22.44
CA SER A 128 -6.50 -11.78 -22.08
C SER A 128 -6.46 -11.47 -20.57
N SER A 129 -6.40 -12.49 -19.72
CA SER A 129 -6.30 -12.32 -18.26
C SER A 129 -4.95 -11.73 -17.85
N THR A 130 -3.86 -12.21 -18.46
CA THR A 130 -2.51 -11.66 -18.23
C THR A 130 -2.40 -10.21 -18.68
N SER A 131 -2.98 -9.85 -19.83
CA SER A 131 -2.99 -8.47 -20.32
C SER A 131 -3.79 -7.53 -19.40
N ALA A 132 -4.95 -7.98 -18.91
CA ALA A 132 -5.75 -7.22 -17.96
C ALA A 132 -5.01 -7.01 -16.64
N ALA A 133 -4.38 -8.07 -16.10
CA ALA A 133 -3.56 -7.98 -14.89
C ALA A 133 -2.38 -7.03 -15.07
N ARG A 134 -1.67 -7.08 -16.22
CA ARG A 134 -0.59 -6.13 -16.55
C ARG A 134 -1.10 -4.69 -16.54
N SER A 135 -2.23 -4.42 -17.19
CA SER A 135 -2.83 -3.08 -17.23
C SER A 135 -3.23 -2.60 -15.83
N ALA A 136 -3.79 -3.48 -15.00
CA ALA A 136 -4.16 -3.16 -13.63
C ALA A 136 -2.93 -2.86 -12.75
N ILE A 137 -1.86 -3.65 -12.89
CA ILE A 137 -0.58 -3.41 -12.21
C ILE A 137 0.01 -2.06 -12.65
N TRP A 138 -0.03 -1.77 -13.96
CA TRP A 138 0.51 -0.53 -14.53
C TRP A 138 -0.17 0.72 -13.97
N ASP A 139 -1.51 0.71 -13.94
CA ASP A 139 -2.32 1.77 -13.35
C ASP A 139 -2.07 1.89 -11.83
N TYR A 140 -2.13 0.78 -11.10
CA TYR A 140 -1.97 0.75 -9.65
C TYR A 140 -0.62 1.30 -9.17
N LEU A 141 0.45 1.05 -9.94
CA LEU A 141 1.80 1.53 -9.64
C LEU A 141 2.10 2.93 -10.22
N ASN A 142 1.12 3.58 -10.89
CA ASN A 142 1.27 4.87 -11.57
C ASN A 142 2.42 4.90 -12.60
N LEU A 143 2.62 3.81 -13.36
CA LEU A 143 3.82 3.66 -14.21
C LEU A 143 3.92 4.63 -15.40
N ASP A 144 2.83 5.32 -15.77
CA ASP A 144 2.86 6.38 -16.80
C ASP A 144 3.64 7.63 -16.38
N ILE A 145 3.90 7.80 -15.08
CA ILE A 145 4.61 8.96 -14.55
C ILE A 145 6.08 8.65 -14.42
N SER A 146 6.97 9.38 -15.11
CA SER A 146 8.43 9.22 -14.97
C SER A 146 8.90 9.64 -13.56
N LEU A 147 9.30 8.66 -12.74
CA LEU A 147 9.76 8.93 -11.37
C LEU A 147 11.14 9.61 -11.39
N GLY A 148 12.02 9.22 -12.30
CA GLY A 148 13.36 9.80 -12.45
C GLY A 148 13.33 11.28 -12.81
N GLU A 149 12.41 11.72 -13.67
CA GLU A 149 12.18 13.15 -13.93
C GLU A 149 11.68 13.88 -12.69
N MET A 150 10.69 13.30 -12.02
CA MET A 150 10.10 13.87 -10.82
C MET A 150 11.13 14.05 -9.70
N TRP A 151 11.94 13.02 -9.43
CA TRP A 151 12.96 13.04 -8.38
C TRP A 151 14.09 14.02 -8.69
N ARG A 152 14.47 14.21 -9.96
CA ARG A 152 15.42 15.27 -10.35
C ARG A 152 14.88 16.65 -9.97
N GLY A 153 13.61 16.92 -10.24
CA GLY A 153 12.96 18.17 -9.82
C GLY A 153 12.95 18.35 -8.31
N PHE A 154 12.61 17.30 -7.55
CA PHE A 154 12.59 17.35 -6.09
C PHE A 154 13.97 17.55 -5.47
N ALA A 155 14.99 16.88 -5.99
CA ALA A 155 16.38 17.01 -5.52
C ALA A 155 16.91 18.44 -5.75
N LEU A 156 16.59 19.05 -6.90
CA LEU A 156 16.93 20.45 -7.16
C LEU A 156 16.22 21.42 -6.20
N ALA A 157 14.98 21.11 -5.81
CA ALA A 157 14.19 21.96 -4.94
C ALA A 157 14.58 21.86 -3.46
N ASP A 158 15.02 20.69 -2.98
CA ASP A 158 15.25 20.45 -1.56
C ASP A 158 16.49 19.60 -1.24
N ARG A 159 17.39 20.17 -0.42
CA ARG A 159 18.66 19.53 -0.03
C ARG A 159 18.47 18.21 0.72
N ARG A 160 17.43 18.09 1.56
CA ARG A 160 17.18 16.85 2.29
C ARG A 160 16.66 15.78 1.34
N PHE A 161 15.83 16.16 0.38
CA PHE A 161 15.40 15.25 -0.68
C PHE A 161 16.57 14.78 -1.54
N ASP A 162 17.47 15.68 -1.97
CA ASP A 162 18.68 15.32 -2.72
C ASP A 162 19.59 14.33 -1.97
N GLU A 163 19.74 14.52 -0.66
CA GLU A 163 20.50 13.57 0.16
C GLU A 163 19.84 12.18 0.15
N LEU A 164 18.52 12.11 0.28
CA LEU A 164 17.77 10.85 0.32
C LEU A 164 17.68 10.17 -1.06
N SER A 165 17.57 10.95 -2.13
CA SER A 165 17.49 10.41 -3.49
C SER A 165 18.74 9.59 -3.83
N ARG A 166 19.92 10.09 -3.46
CA ARG A 166 21.20 9.39 -3.61
C ARG A 166 21.31 8.11 -2.77
N ARG A 167 20.66 8.08 -1.60
CA ARG A 167 20.69 6.92 -0.69
C ARG A 167 19.72 5.82 -1.10
N PHE A 168 18.54 6.20 -1.58
CA PHE A 168 17.52 5.24 -2.02
C PHE A 168 17.75 4.74 -3.45
N GLY A 169 18.35 5.56 -4.31
CA GLY A 169 18.58 5.20 -5.72
C GLY A 169 17.33 5.20 -6.59
N GLY A 170 16.22 5.75 -6.11
CA GLY A 170 14.93 5.82 -6.84
C GLY A 170 13.87 4.84 -6.33
N GLY A 171 12.83 4.70 -7.14
CA GLY A 171 11.87 3.59 -7.06
C GLY A 171 10.76 3.68 -6.01
N ALA A 172 10.75 4.67 -5.11
CA ALA A 172 9.67 4.82 -4.14
C ALA A 172 8.46 5.53 -4.77
N ARG A 173 7.43 4.76 -5.14
CA ARG A 173 6.24 5.24 -5.84
C ARG A 173 5.06 5.49 -4.91
N VAL A 174 4.17 6.38 -5.33
CA VAL A 174 2.82 6.52 -4.76
C VAL A 174 1.89 5.62 -5.56
N LEU A 175 1.08 4.81 -4.87
CA LEU A 175 0.11 3.90 -5.48
C LEU A 175 -1.19 4.64 -5.87
N ARG A 176 -1.89 4.10 -6.88
CA ARG A 176 -3.23 4.52 -7.31
C ARG A 176 -4.25 3.45 -6.93
N GLN A 177 -4.63 3.44 -5.65
CA GLN A 177 -5.51 2.42 -5.07
C GLN A 177 -6.97 2.61 -5.48
N ASP A 178 -7.75 1.54 -5.34
CA ASP A 178 -9.20 1.62 -5.38
C ASP A 178 -9.71 2.57 -4.26
N PRO A 179 -10.59 3.54 -4.56
CA PRO A 179 -11.08 4.49 -3.57
C PRO A 179 -11.83 3.86 -2.39
N VAL A 180 -12.61 2.79 -2.60
CA VAL A 180 -13.34 2.13 -1.50
C VAL A 180 -12.35 1.43 -0.58
N GLU A 181 -11.42 0.66 -1.15
CA GLU A 181 -10.34 0.01 -0.41
C GLU A 181 -9.53 1.06 0.39
N CYS A 182 -9.15 2.16 -0.25
CA CYS A 182 -8.36 3.23 0.35
C CYS A 182 -9.10 3.89 1.53
N VAL A 183 -10.39 4.22 1.39
CA VAL A 183 -11.21 4.76 2.50
C VAL A 183 -11.19 3.83 3.71
N MET A 184 -11.46 2.54 3.50
CA MET A 184 -11.55 1.55 4.58
C MET A 184 -10.19 1.30 5.26
N GLN A 185 -9.10 1.25 4.48
CA GLN A 185 -7.73 1.16 5.01
C GLN A 185 -7.39 2.35 5.92
N PHE A 186 -7.66 3.58 5.47
CA PHE A 186 -7.26 4.76 6.25
C PHE A 186 -8.19 5.06 7.43
N LEU A 187 -9.44 4.61 7.42
CA LEU A 187 -10.28 4.57 8.63
C LEU A 187 -9.65 3.72 9.74
N CYS A 188 -8.97 2.62 9.37
CA CYS A 188 -8.20 1.79 10.31
C CYS A 188 -6.93 2.48 10.83
N SER A 189 -6.42 3.50 10.12
CA SER A 189 -5.12 4.13 10.40
C SER A 189 -5.13 5.19 11.49
N SER A 190 -6.28 5.83 11.75
CA SER A 190 -6.40 6.95 12.69
C SER A 190 -5.89 6.56 14.07
N ASN A 191 -4.90 7.28 14.65
CA ASN A 191 -4.30 6.98 15.96
C ASN A 191 -3.90 5.50 16.15
N ASN A 192 -3.14 4.95 15.21
CA ASN A 192 -2.79 3.52 15.16
C ASN A 192 -1.33 3.33 14.70
N ASN A 193 -0.86 2.08 14.66
CA ASN A 193 0.46 1.73 14.11
C ASN A 193 0.33 0.76 12.92
N ILE A 194 1.33 0.78 12.03
CA ILE A 194 1.33 0.00 10.78
C ILE A 194 1.00 -1.47 11.01
N ALA A 195 1.63 -2.11 12.01
CA ALA A 195 1.43 -3.54 12.28
C ALA A 195 -0.01 -3.88 12.70
N ARG A 196 -0.68 -3.00 13.45
CA ARG A 196 -2.09 -3.20 13.82
C ARG A 196 -3.03 -2.87 12.67
N ILE A 197 -2.73 -1.84 11.88
CA ILE A 197 -3.53 -1.49 10.70
C ILE A 197 -3.53 -2.65 9.71
N ASP A 198 -2.36 -3.23 9.46
CA ASP A 198 -2.18 -4.41 8.61
C ASP A 198 -3.07 -5.59 9.02
N LYS A 199 -3.17 -5.87 10.33
CA LYS A 199 -4.09 -6.90 10.85
C LYS A 199 -5.56 -6.55 10.61
N MET A 200 -5.95 -5.30 10.89
CA MET A 200 -7.33 -4.83 10.71
C MET A 200 -7.75 -4.89 9.24
N VAL A 201 -6.88 -4.44 8.33
CA VAL A 201 -7.12 -4.50 6.89
C VAL A 201 -7.18 -5.96 6.42
N GLY A 202 -6.35 -6.84 6.95
CA GLY A 202 -6.44 -8.29 6.72
C GLY A 202 -7.82 -8.87 7.10
N VAL A 203 -8.37 -8.46 8.25
CA VAL A 203 -9.73 -8.85 8.64
C VAL A 203 -10.79 -8.30 7.68
N LEU A 204 -10.74 -7.00 7.33
CA LEU A 204 -11.69 -6.44 6.37
C LEU A 204 -11.65 -7.20 5.05
N SER A 205 -10.45 -7.47 4.56
CA SER A 205 -10.24 -8.19 3.31
C SER A 205 -10.83 -9.59 3.33
N SER A 206 -10.82 -10.28 4.48
CA SER A 206 -11.37 -11.64 4.60
C SER A 206 -12.89 -11.72 4.43
N PHE A 207 -13.60 -10.58 4.39
CA PHE A 207 -15.02 -10.55 4.02
C PHE A 207 -15.25 -10.53 2.49
N GLY A 208 -14.19 -10.41 1.69
CA GLY A 208 -14.25 -10.48 0.22
C GLY A 208 -14.12 -11.90 -0.33
N GLU A 209 -14.07 -12.02 -1.66
CA GLU A 209 -13.91 -13.31 -2.33
C GLU A 209 -12.52 -13.89 -2.10
N TYR A 210 -12.42 -15.18 -1.76
CA TYR A 210 -11.12 -15.84 -1.61
C TYR A 210 -10.49 -16.09 -2.97
N LEU A 211 -9.24 -15.65 -3.16
CA LEU A 211 -8.52 -15.75 -4.43
C LEU A 211 -7.42 -16.82 -4.42
N GLY A 212 -6.93 -17.22 -3.24
CA GLY A 212 -5.90 -18.23 -3.11
C GLY A 212 -4.99 -18.04 -1.90
N THR A 213 -4.04 -18.96 -1.74
CA THR A 213 -3.02 -18.91 -0.68
C THR A 213 -1.63 -18.95 -1.28
N VAL A 214 -0.80 -17.97 -0.93
CA VAL A 214 0.58 -17.83 -1.41
C VAL A 214 1.51 -17.59 -0.23
N GLY A 215 2.59 -18.37 -0.12
CA GLY A 215 3.54 -18.24 1.00
C GLY A 215 2.91 -18.45 2.38
N GLY A 216 1.81 -19.23 2.47
CA GLY A 216 1.06 -19.45 3.71
C GLY A 216 0.07 -18.33 4.09
N TYR A 217 -0.07 -17.29 3.27
CA TYR A 217 -1.03 -16.20 3.51
C TYR A 217 -2.28 -16.39 2.64
N PRO A 218 -3.50 -16.31 3.21
CA PRO A 218 -4.72 -16.29 2.42
C PRO A 218 -4.97 -14.89 1.84
N PHE A 219 -5.28 -14.83 0.56
CA PHE A 219 -5.60 -13.61 -0.17
C PHE A 219 -7.05 -13.61 -0.62
N HIS A 220 -7.66 -12.44 -0.52
CA HIS A 220 -9.05 -12.21 -0.88
C HIS A 220 -9.12 -10.93 -1.72
N GLU A 221 -10.06 -10.86 -2.65
CA GLU A 221 -10.52 -9.59 -3.23
C GLU A 221 -11.00 -8.68 -2.10
N PHE A 222 -10.85 -7.36 -2.24
CA PHE A 222 -11.37 -6.45 -1.22
C PHE A 222 -12.91 -6.47 -1.25
N PRO A 223 -13.61 -6.55 -0.10
CA PRO A 223 -15.06 -6.63 -0.11
C PRO A 223 -15.71 -5.40 -0.74
N SER A 224 -16.76 -5.64 -1.53
CA SER A 224 -17.61 -4.57 -2.06
C SER A 224 -18.37 -3.85 -0.94
N LEU A 225 -18.95 -2.68 -1.24
CA LEU A 225 -19.78 -1.95 -0.27
C LEU A 225 -20.98 -2.79 0.20
N GLU A 226 -21.56 -3.60 -0.69
CA GLU A 226 -22.66 -4.52 -0.36
C GLU A 226 -22.21 -5.56 0.67
N ARG A 227 -21.02 -6.16 0.49
CA ARG A 227 -20.48 -7.12 1.47
C ARG A 227 -20.13 -6.47 2.79
N LEU A 228 -19.55 -5.27 2.76
CA LEU A 228 -19.25 -4.52 3.97
C LEU A 228 -20.54 -4.09 4.70
N SER A 229 -21.65 -3.89 4.00
CA SER A 229 -22.91 -3.42 4.62
C SER A 229 -23.55 -4.44 5.56
N VAL A 230 -23.27 -5.74 5.36
CA VAL A 230 -23.78 -6.82 6.22
C VAL A 230 -22.83 -7.16 7.37
N VAL A 231 -21.63 -6.56 7.41
CA VAL A 231 -20.70 -6.73 8.53
C VAL A 231 -21.16 -5.88 9.71
N SER A 232 -21.43 -6.53 10.84
CA SER A 232 -21.89 -5.83 12.04
C SER A 232 -20.76 -5.11 12.78
N GLU A 233 -21.11 -4.05 13.52
CA GLU A 233 -20.16 -3.35 14.38
C GLU A 233 -19.56 -4.29 15.44
N GLN A 234 -20.37 -5.23 15.97
CA GLN A 234 -19.92 -6.19 16.97
C GLN A 234 -18.84 -7.13 16.42
N GLN A 235 -19.02 -7.67 15.20
CA GLN A 235 -18.01 -8.51 14.55
C GLN A 235 -16.65 -7.79 14.41
N LEU A 236 -16.67 -6.51 14.07
CA LEU A 236 -15.45 -5.70 13.98
C LEU A 236 -14.86 -5.41 15.37
N ARG A 237 -15.69 -5.16 16.38
CA ARG A 237 -15.24 -4.97 17.77
C ARG A 237 -14.56 -6.22 18.32
N ASP A 238 -15.16 -7.39 18.10
CA ASP A 238 -14.62 -8.70 18.48
C ASP A 238 -13.29 -8.99 17.75
N SER A 239 -13.13 -8.44 16.54
CA SER A 239 -11.89 -8.49 15.76
C SER A 239 -10.86 -7.40 16.14
N GLY A 240 -11.09 -6.64 17.21
CA GLY A 240 -10.11 -5.70 17.76
C GLY A 240 -10.08 -4.31 17.10
N PHE A 241 -11.13 -3.90 16.37
CA PHE A 241 -11.19 -2.58 15.74
C PHE A 241 -11.38 -1.44 16.76
N GLY A 242 -11.94 -1.76 17.93
CA GLY A 242 -12.29 -0.77 18.96
C GLY A 242 -13.31 0.23 18.44
N TYR A 243 -13.13 1.52 18.74
CA TYR A 243 -14.05 2.58 18.31
C TYR A 243 -14.16 2.70 16.77
N ARG A 244 -13.14 2.25 16.01
CA ARG A 244 -13.14 2.31 14.54
C ARG A 244 -14.19 1.38 13.91
N ALA A 245 -14.65 0.36 14.63
CA ALA A 245 -15.75 -0.49 14.19
C ALA A 245 -16.99 0.35 13.81
N LYS A 246 -17.35 1.31 14.68
CA LYS A 246 -18.45 2.24 14.43
C LYS A 246 -18.20 3.09 13.19
N TYR A 247 -16.97 3.58 13.00
CA TYR A 247 -16.62 4.39 11.83
C TYR A 247 -16.74 3.61 10.53
N ILE A 248 -16.22 2.38 10.47
CA ILE A 248 -16.33 1.53 9.28
C ILE A 248 -17.81 1.32 8.91
N VAL A 249 -18.64 0.81 9.83
CA VAL A 249 -20.05 0.54 9.55
C VAL A 249 -20.81 1.81 9.16
N SER A 250 -20.55 2.92 9.85
CA SER A 250 -21.23 4.20 9.56
C SER A 250 -20.76 4.81 8.23
N ALA A 251 -19.48 4.66 7.89
CA ALA A 251 -18.92 5.11 6.62
C ALA A 251 -19.44 4.30 5.44
N VAL A 252 -19.58 2.98 5.58
CA VAL A 252 -20.22 2.13 4.55
C VAL A 252 -21.65 2.60 4.27
N ARG A 253 -22.46 2.82 5.31
CA ARG A 253 -23.83 3.34 5.17
C ARG A 253 -23.84 4.73 4.53
N ALA A 254 -22.95 5.62 4.98
CA ALA A 254 -22.85 6.96 4.43
C ALA A 254 -22.43 6.95 2.94
N LEU A 255 -21.51 6.06 2.55
CA LEU A 255 -21.09 5.86 1.16
C LEU A 255 -22.24 5.33 0.31
N GLN A 256 -22.96 4.29 0.76
CA GLN A 256 -24.11 3.75 0.02
C GLN A 256 -25.22 4.79 -0.19
N ALA A 257 -25.36 5.76 0.71
CA ALA A 257 -26.30 6.87 0.59
C ALA A 257 -25.83 7.99 -0.36
N LYS A 258 -24.57 7.98 -0.82
CA LYS A 258 -24.07 8.94 -1.82
C LYS A 258 -24.60 8.59 -3.22
N PRO A 259 -24.65 9.57 -4.14
CA PRO A 259 -25.05 9.32 -5.53
C PRO A 259 -24.30 8.15 -6.19
N GLY A 260 -25.04 7.32 -6.94
CA GLY A 260 -24.49 6.14 -7.62
C GLY A 260 -23.88 5.10 -6.68
N GLY A 261 -24.46 4.92 -5.49
CA GLY A 261 -24.10 3.87 -4.53
C GLY A 261 -22.75 4.07 -3.86
N GLY A 262 -22.18 5.28 -3.90
CA GLY A 262 -20.89 5.61 -3.29
C GLY A 262 -19.69 5.39 -4.22
N ILE A 263 -19.69 4.34 -5.04
CA ILE A 263 -18.59 4.06 -5.98
C ILE A 263 -18.49 5.16 -7.04
N ALA A 264 -19.61 5.51 -7.69
CA ALA A 264 -19.62 6.57 -8.70
C ALA A 264 -19.31 7.94 -8.08
N TRP A 265 -19.80 8.19 -6.87
CA TRP A 265 -19.46 9.41 -6.12
C TRP A 265 -17.95 9.49 -5.84
N LEU A 266 -17.32 8.45 -5.30
CA LEU A 266 -15.86 8.43 -5.09
C LEU A 266 -15.08 8.63 -6.39
N ALA A 267 -15.51 8.01 -7.49
CA ALA A 267 -14.88 8.18 -8.80
C ALA A 267 -14.97 9.64 -9.29
N SER A 268 -16.12 10.31 -9.09
CA SER A 268 -16.31 11.71 -9.47
C SER A 268 -15.39 12.68 -8.73
N LEU A 269 -14.94 12.33 -7.52
CA LEU A 269 -14.01 13.16 -6.74
C LEU A 269 -12.66 13.34 -7.43
N ARG A 270 -12.24 12.44 -8.33
CA ARG A 270 -10.98 12.58 -9.09
C ARG A 270 -10.94 13.85 -9.95
N CYS A 271 -12.11 14.37 -10.34
CA CYS A 271 -12.24 15.54 -11.22
C CYS A 271 -12.47 16.84 -10.44
N MET A 272 -12.36 16.82 -9.11
CA MET A 272 -12.60 17.98 -8.25
C MET A 272 -11.29 18.59 -7.74
N GLU A 273 -11.37 19.81 -7.23
CA GLU A 273 -10.25 20.46 -6.55
C GLU A 273 -9.99 19.85 -5.18
N LEU A 274 -8.72 19.80 -4.75
CA LEU A 274 -8.33 19.14 -3.51
C LEU A 274 -9.12 19.65 -2.28
N HIS A 275 -9.37 20.95 -2.18
CA HIS A 275 -10.15 21.50 -1.08
C HIS A 275 -11.54 20.88 -0.97
N ASP A 276 -12.25 20.79 -2.10
CA ASP A 276 -13.61 20.23 -2.17
C ASP A 276 -13.59 18.72 -1.92
N ILE A 277 -12.55 18.02 -2.38
CA ILE A 277 -12.35 16.59 -2.09
C ILE A 277 -12.20 16.37 -0.58
N ILE A 278 -11.38 17.19 0.09
CA ILE A 278 -11.17 17.08 1.54
C ILE A 278 -12.47 17.34 2.29
N GLU A 279 -13.23 18.37 1.92
CA GLU A 279 -14.53 18.67 2.52
C GLU A 279 -15.53 17.52 2.30
N ALA A 280 -15.67 17.07 1.06
CA ALA A 280 -16.58 16.00 0.67
C ALA A 280 -16.29 14.69 1.41
N LEU A 281 -15.01 14.27 1.47
CA LEU A 281 -14.59 13.07 2.19
C LEU A 281 -14.76 13.22 3.71
N SER A 282 -14.56 14.42 4.27
CA SER A 282 -14.73 14.67 5.70
C SER A 282 -16.18 14.58 6.18
N THR A 283 -17.15 14.49 5.25
CA THR A 283 -18.54 14.14 5.59
C THR A 283 -18.71 12.68 6.00
N LEU A 284 -17.74 11.81 5.70
CA LEU A 284 -17.78 10.39 6.08
C LEU A 284 -17.41 10.21 7.57
N PRO A 285 -18.17 9.40 8.34
CA PRO A 285 -17.87 9.12 9.73
C PRO A 285 -16.45 8.58 9.95
N GLY A 286 -15.67 9.27 10.78
CA GLY A 286 -14.28 8.89 11.10
C GLY A 286 -13.23 9.40 10.11
N VAL A 287 -13.63 10.10 9.04
CA VAL A 287 -12.72 10.76 8.10
C VAL A 287 -12.52 12.20 8.53
N GLY A 288 -11.32 12.52 9.02
CA GLY A 288 -10.87 13.90 9.24
C GLY A 288 -9.89 14.35 8.14
N PRO A 289 -9.40 15.60 8.18
CA PRO A 289 -8.58 16.18 7.12
C PRO A 289 -7.35 15.34 6.74
N LYS A 290 -6.65 14.76 7.71
CA LYS A 290 -5.50 13.87 7.45
C LYS A 290 -5.91 12.60 6.69
N VAL A 291 -7.00 11.96 7.11
CA VAL A 291 -7.50 10.73 6.48
C VAL A 291 -8.00 11.04 5.07
N ALA A 292 -8.73 12.13 4.90
CA ALA A 292 -9.16 12.62 3.60
C ALA A 292 -7.96 12.89 2.66
N ALA A 293 -6.89 13.51 3.17
CA ALA A 293 -5.67 13.75 2.39
C ALA A 293 -4.95 12.45 2.01
N CYS A 294 -4.95 11.42 2.87
CA CYS A 294 -4.45 10.09 2.48
C CYS A 294 -5.27 9.51 1.33
N ILE A 295 -6.61 9.55 1.42
CA ILE A 295 -7.49 9.03 0.37
C ILE A 295 -7.27 9.80 -0.94
N ALA A 296 -7.16 11.13 -0.87
CA ALA A 296 -6.91 11.99 -2.01
C ALA A 296 -5.58 11.65 -2.71
N LEU A 297 -4.49 11.54 -1.94
CA LEU A 297 -3.16 11.23 -2.46
C LEU A 297 -3.06 9.83 -3.06
N PHE A 298 -3.61 8.83 -2.38
CA PHE A 298 -3.38 7.42 -2.70
C PHE A 298 -4.46 6.77 -3.57
N SER A 299 -5.57 7.47 -3.87
CA SER A 299 -6.65 6.89 -4.68
C SER A 299 -7.42 7.88 -5.55
N LEU A 300 -7.26 9.20 -5.42
CA LEU A 300 -8.06 10.19 -6.16
C LEU A 300 -7.23 11.13 -7.07
N ASP A 301 -6.02 10.71 -7.43
CA ASP A 301 -5.11 11.43 -8.34
C ASP A 301 -4.67 12.83 -7.85
N GLN A 302 -4.86 13.13 -6.56
CA GLN A 302 -4.44 14.41 -5.97
C GLN A 302 -2.98 14.35 -5.53
N HIS A 303 -2.07 14.36 -6.49
CA HIS A 303 -0.64 14.15 -6.27
C HIS A 303 0.05 15.22 -5.39
N HIS A 304 -0.58 16.36 -5.18
CA HIS A 304 -0.10 17.44 -4.31
C HIS A 304 -0.72 17.39 -2.91
N ALA A 305 -1.63 16.46 -2.62
CA ALA A 305 -2.25 16.31 -1.30
C ALA A 305 -1.21 15.88 -0.25
N ILE A 306 -1.24 16.53 0.91
CA ILE A 306 -0.27 16.32 2.00
C ILE A 306 -0.99 15.81 3.26
N PRO A 307 -0.91 14.50 3.56
CA PRO A 307 -1.47 13.95 4.78
C PRO A 307 -0.60 14.31 6.00
N VAL A 308 -0.90 15.43 6.65
CA VAL A 308 -0.13 15.90 7.81
C VAL A 308 -0.54 15.15 9.07
N ASP A 309 0.33 14.24 9.52
CA ASP A 309 0.26 13.62 10.83
C ASP A 309 1.44 14.07 11.72
N THR A 310 1.64 13.40 12.85
CA THR A 310 2.73 13.73 13.78
C THR A 310 4.12 13.43 13.21
N HIS A 311 4.26 12.50 12.26
CA HIS A 311 5.54 12.20 11.60
C HIS A 311 5.84 13.25 10.54
N VAL A 312 4.87 13.59 9.68
CA VAL A 312 5.00 14.65 8.68
C VAL A 312 5.22 16.00 9.36
N TRP A 313 4.55 16.26 10.48
CA TRP A 313 4.80 17.44 11.31
C TRP A 313 6.26 17.53 11.76
N LYS A 314 6.83 16.43 12.26
CA LYS A 314 8.25 16.39 12.69
C LYS A 314 9.21 16.61 11.53
N ILE A 315 8.91 16.06 10.34
CA ILE A 315 9.72 16.29 9.14
C ILE A 315 9.65 17.77 8.74
N ALA A 316 8.44 18.32 8.64
CA ALA A 316 8.22 19.70 8.21
C ALA A 316 8.89 20.70 9.16
N THR A 317 8.65 20.57 10.46
CA THR A 317 9.23 21.47 11.49
C THR A 317 10.75 21.32 11.66
N ARG A 318 11.36 20.28 11.07
CA ARG A 318 12.81 20.08 11.12
C ARG A 318 13.53 20.55 9.86
N TYR A 319 12.91 20.35 8.69
CA TYR A 319 13.59 20.50 7.42
C TYR A 319 12.96 21.53 6.47
N LEU A 320 11.68 21.86 6.66
CA LEU A 320 10.92 22.67 5.70
C LEU A 320 10.49 24.03 6.27
N ILE A 321 9.97 24.05 7.50
CA ILE A 321 9.49 25.22 8.23
C ILE A 321 9.93 25.19 9.71
N PRO A 322 11.24 25.37 10.00
CA PRO A 322 11.77 25.33 11.37
C PRO A 322 11.13 26.33 12.33
N GLU A 323 10.49 27.37 11.82
CA GLU A 323 9.80 28.41 12.59
C GLU A 323 8.62 27.85 13.40
N LEU A 324 8.06 26.72 12.98
CA LEU A 324 6.99 26.02 13.71
C LEU A 324 7.53 25.02 14.75
N ALA A 325 8.84 24.92 14.95
CA ALA A 325 9.42 24.07 15.99
C ALA A 325 8.90 24.48 17.37
N GLY A 326 8.39 23.52 18.14
CA GLY A 326 7.78 23.76 19.45
C GLY A 326 6.30 24.18 19.42
N ALA A 327 5.75 24.50 18.24
CA ALA A 327 4.32 24.76 18.10
C ALA A 327 3.48 23.48 18.18
N LYS A 328 2.19 23.61 18.51
CA LYS A 328 1.24 22.49 18.49
C LYS A 328 0.76 22.21 17.07
N LEU A 329 0.54 20.92 16.75
CA LEU A 329 -0.15 20.53 15.52
C LEU A 329 -1.64 20.89 15.65
N THR A 330 -2.05 21.92 14.90
CA THR A 330 -3.43 22.42 14.79
C THR A 330 -3.89 22.37 13.33
N ALA A 331 -5.17 22.55 13.06
CA ALA A 331 -5.68 22.62 11.67
C ALA A 331 -4.98 23.72 10.85
N ARG A 332 -4.78 24.92 11.44
CA ARG A 332 -4.04 26.02 10.82
C ARG A 332 -2.59 25.64 10.51
N ASN A 333 -1.90 25.06 11.48
CA ASN A 333 -0.50 24.68 11.30
C ASN A 333 -0.34 23.51 10.32
N SER A 334 -1.32 22.60 10.27
CA SER A 334 -1.39 21.54 9.26
C SER A 334 -1.52 22.12 7.85
N ALA A 335 -2.36 23.15 7.66
CA ALA A 335 -2.49 23.82 6.37
C ALA A 335 -1.19 24.52 5.94
N LEU A 336 -0.49 25.18 6.88
CA LEU A 336 0.82 25.79 6.62
C LEU A 336 1.87 24.75 6.20
N VAL A 337 1.90 23.58 6.86
CA VAL A 337 2.77 22.46 6.46
C VAL A 337 2.45 22.00 5.04
N ALA A 338 1.17 21.77 4.75
CA ALA A 338 0.76 21.33 3.42
C ALA A 338 1.18 22.33 2.33
N GLN A 339 0.94 23.62 2.57
CA GLN A 339 1.37 24.69 1.68
C GLN A 339 2.88 24.73 1.50
N ALA A 340 3.66 24.56 2.57
CA ALA A 340 5.12 24.53 2.47
C ALA A 340 5.64 23.40 1.58
N PHE A 341 5.03 22.20 1.67
CA PHE A 341 5.35 21.09 0.76
C PHE A 341 4.98 21.42 -0.69
N VAL A 342 3.78 21.97 -0.94
CA VAL A 342 3.34 22.33 -2.30
C VAL A 342 4.20 23.42 -2.91
N THR A 343 4.52 24.47 -2.16
CA THR A 343 5.43 25.54 -2.60
C THR A 343 6.81 24.98 -2.96
N ARG A 344 7.29 23.99 -2.22
CA ARG A 344 8.62 23.41 -2.43
C ARG A 344 8.66 22.42 -3.60
N PHE A 345 7.69 21.53 -3.70
CA PHE A 345 7.74 20.36 -4.59
C PHE A 345 6.71 20.40 -5.72
N GLY A 346 5.86 21.43 -5.76
CA GLY A 346 4.90 21.67 -6.82
C GLY A 346 3.81 20.59 -6.93
N ARG A 347 3.41 20.27 -8.16
CA ARG A 347 2.24 19.44 -8.46
C ARG A 347 2.29 18.00 -7.91
N TYR A 348 3.48 17.50 -7.58
CA TYR A 348 3.70 16.16 -7.03
C TYR A 348 4.17 16.20 -5.57
N ALA A 349 3.89 17.27 -4.83
CA ALA A 349 4.39 17.43 -3.46
C ALA A 349 4.03 16.28 -2.50
N GLY A 350 2.88 15.62 -2.69
CA GLY A 350 2.52 14.42 -1.92
C GLY A 350 3.43 13.23 -2.18
N TRP A 351 3.98 13.10 -3.40
CA TRP A 351 4.99 12.09 -3.72
C TRP A 351 6.31 12.38 -3.02
N ALA A 352 6.76 13.64 -3.03
CA ALA A 352 7.96 14.05 -2.31
C ALA A 352 7.81 13.82 -0.80
N GLN A 353 6.65 14.21 -0.24
CA GLN A 353 6.32 13.97 1.15
C GLN A 353 6.31 12.48 1.49
N ASN A 354 5.80 11.61 0.61
CA ASN A 354 5.80 10.17 0.81
C ASN A 354 7.24 9.64 0.94
N VAL A 355 8.16 10.04 0.05
CA VAL A 355 9.58 9.65 0.13
C VAL A 355 10.23 10.10 1.44
N LEU A 356 9.96 11.34 1.87
CA LEU A 356 10.46 11.86 3.14
C LEU A 356 9.90 11.09 4.33
N PHE A 357 8.61 10.75 4.31
CA PHE A 357 7.95 9.95 5.34
C PHE A 357 8.54 8.54 5.43
N ILE A 358 8.70 7.84 4.31
CA ILE A 358 9.25 6.47 4.33
C ILE A 358 10.68 6.44 4.86
N SER A 359 11.47 7.50 4.63
CA SER A 359 12.83 7.62 5.18
C SER A 359 12.87 7.66 6.71
N GLU A 360 11.75 8.00 7.36
CA GLU A 360 11.62 8.03 8.80
C GLU A 360 11.14 6.70 9.41
N LEU A 361 10.68 5.74 8.59
CA LEU A 361 10.21 4.43 9.05
C LEU A 361 11.38 3.55 9.53
N PRO A 362 11.25 2.85 10.67
CA PRO A 362 12.34 2.02 11.21
C PRO A 362 12.85 0.95 10.23
N SER A 363 11.96 0.26 9.52
CA SER A 363 12.32 -0.76 8.53
C SER A 363 13.13 -0.19 7.37
N GLN A 364 12.78 1.02 6.91
CA GLN A 364 13.44 1.68 5.79
C GLN A 364 14.78 2.29 6.21
N LYS A 365 14.90 2.76 7.46
CA LYS A 365 16.19 3.15 8.04
C LYS A 365 17.18 1.98 8.06
N ALA A 366 16.72 0.76 8.35
CA ALA A 366 17.57 -0.42 8.30
C ALA A 366 18.09 -0.69 6.87
N LEU A 367 17.20 -0.65 5.87
CA LEU A 367 17.57 -0.81 4.46
C LEU A 367 18.57 0.26 3.99
N LEU A 368 18.37 1.50 4.40
CA LEU A 368 19.31 2.58 4.12
C LEU A 368 20.70 2.28 4.69
N LEU A 369 20.79 1.81 5.94
CA LEU A 369 22.05 1.49 6.59
C LEU A 369 22.78 0.31 5.92
N GLU A 370 22.04 -0.72 5.49
CA GLU A 370 22.58 -1.86 4.74
C GLU A 370 23.14 -1.42 3.38
N ASN A 371 22.43 -0.57 2.65
CA ASN A 371 22.90 -0.01 1.38
C ASN A 371 24.21 0.78 1.56
N PHE A 372 24.30 1.60 2.62
CA PHE A 372 25.53 2.31 2.96
C PHE A 372 26.71 1.39 3.26
N ALA A 373 26.48 0.31 4.02
CA ALA A 373 27.51 -0.67 4.31
C ALA A 373 28.01 -1.36 3.02
N ASN A 374 27.09 -1.69 2.12
CA ASN A 374 27.40 -2.33 0.83
C ASN A 374 28.13 -1.39 -0.13
N GLU A 375 27.76 -0.10 -0.20
CA GLU A 375 28.49 0.90 -1.00
C GLU A 375 29.92 1.11 -0.48
N ASN A 376 30.10 1.20 0.83
CA ASN A 376 31.42 1.33 1.43
C ASN A 376 32.29 0.08 1.19
N ALA A 377 31.68 -1.11 1.22
CA ALA A 377 32.36 -2.35 0.87
C ALA A 377 32.76 -2.39 -0.61
N LYS A 378 31.89 -1.93 -1.52
CA LYS A 378 32.20 -1.81 -2.97
C LYS A 378 33.31 -0.79 -3.24
N LYS A 379 33.26 0.39 -2.62
CA LYS A 379 34.32 1.42 -2.74
C LYS A 379 35.67 0.92 -2.20
N ARG A 380 35.67 0.16 -1.10
CA ARG A 380 36.88 -0.47 -0.57
C ARG A 380 37.47 -1.52 -1.51
N LYS A 381 36.62 -2.35 -2.14
CA LYS A 381 37.06 -3.33 -3.14
C LYS A 381 37.59 -2.66 -4.42
N LEU A 382 36.96 -1.58 -4.87
CA LEU A 382 37.42 -0.82 -6.04
C LEU A 382 38.78 -0.17 -5.78
N ASN A 383 38.98 0.44 -4.61
CA ASN A 383 40.26 1.04 -4.22
C ASN A 383 41.39 0.02 -4.02
N TYR A 384 41.08 -1.24 -3.70
CA TYR A 384 42.09 -2.31 -3.63
C TYR A 384 42.45 -2.84 -5.02
N GLY A 385 41.49 -2.88 -5.96
CA GLY A 385 41.72 -3.31 -7.34
C GLY A 385 42.51 -2.31 -8.20
N THR A 386 42.51 -1.02 -7.87
CA THR A 386 43.33 -0.01 -8.58
C THR A 386 44.78 0.03 -8.09
N LEU A 387 45.11 -0.61 -6.97
CA LEU A 387 46.49 -0.68 -6.45
C LEU A 387 47.27 -1.90 -6.98
N GLU A 388 46.61 -2.84 -7.67
CA GLU A 388 47.25 -4.04 -8.25
C GLU A 388 47.56 -3.91 -9.76
N SER A 389 47.32 -2.75 -10.39
CA SER A 389 47.59 -2.53 -11.82
C SER A 389 48.77 -1.61 -12.15
N ASP A 390 49.53 -1.13 -11.17
CA ASP A 390 50.67 -0.20 -11.36
C ASP A 390 52.05 -0.77 -10.98
N GLU A 391 52.16 -2.08 -10.70
CA GLU A 391 53.47 -2.76 -10.57
C GLU A 391 53.71 -3.71 -11.74
N GLY A 392 54.01 -3.12 -12.91
CA GLY A 392 54.19 -3.90 -14.13
C GLY A 392 55.00 -3.24 -15.23
N GLU A 393 55.91 -2.31 -14.94
CA GLU A 393 56.89 -1.85 -15.93
C GLU A 393 58.16 -1.27 -15.27
N CYS A 394 59.03 -2.14 -14.73
CA CYS A 394 60.46 -1.84 -14.64
C CYS A 394 61.29 -3.12 -14.37
N ARG A 395 61.68 -3.82 -15.43
CA ARG A 395 63.05 -4.31 -15.74
C ARG A 395 63.04 -5.43 -16.77
#